data_AF-A0A965RQC0-F1
#
_entry.id   AF-A0A965RQC0-F1
#
_cell.length_a   1.000
_cell.length_b   1.000
_cell.length_c   1.000
_cell.angle_alpha   90.00
_cell.angle_beta   90.00
_cell.angle_gamma   90.00
#
_symmetry.space_group_name_H-M   'P 1'
#
loop_
_entity.id
_entity.type
_entity.pdbx_description
1 polymer ?
#
loop_
_entity_poly.entity_id
_entity_poly.type
_entity_poly.pdbx_seq_one_letter_code
_entity_poly.pdbx_strand_id
1 'polypeptide(L)'
;MDYLVVAGGGGGSFGGGGAGGFRTGTGFSVTAGTTYTITVGAGGAGTGSNSGTRNSGSNSVFSTITSAGGGSGASPSTPVTAAGLAGGSGGGGGVYNGNQPGGAGNTPSVSPSQGSNGGDGAEGPGASAGGGGGGASAVGANASAPPAIGGNGGNGTASSISGTSVTYAGGGGGGSQAGSYGTGGTGGGGNAGSSGSAGTANTGGGGGGANVPNTGGSGGSGIVIIKWS
;
A
#
# COMPACT_ATOMS: atom_id res chain seq x y z
N MET A 1 1.14 -26.75 -9.69
CA MET A 1 0.26 -25.99 -8.76
C MET A 1 0.30 -24.53 -9.12
N ASP A 2 -0.85 -23.87 -9.03
CA ASP A 2 -0.92 -22.42 -9.22
C ASP A 2 -0.96 -21.73 -7.87
N TYR A 3 -0.38 -20.54 -7.78
CA TYR A 3 -0.31 -19.79 -6.53
C TYR A 3 -0.59 -18.31 -6.73
N LEU A 4 -1.09 -17.69 -5.67
CA LEU A 4 -1.15 -16.26 -5.44
C LEU A 4 -0.61 -15.99 -4.03
N VAL A 5 0.38 -15.10 -3.92
CA VAL A 5 0.96 -14.64 -2.66
C VAL A 5 0.84 -13.11 -2.63
N VAL A 6 -0.02 -12.61 -1.75
CA VAL A 6 -0.19 -11.18 -1.49
C VAL A 6 0.30 -10.88 -0.08
N ALA A 7 1.23 -9.93 0.05
CA ALA A 7 1.74 -9.48 1.35
C ALA A 7 0.75 -8.57 2.09
N GLY A 8 1.03 -8.25 3.36
CA GLY A 8 0.26 -7.24 4.07
C GLY A 8 0.50 -5.84 3.50
N GLY A 9 -0.54 -5.00 3.49
CA GLY A 9 -0.44 -3.60 3.08
C GLY A 9 0.23 -2.72 4.14
N GLY A 10 0.80 -1.60 3.73
CA GLY A 10 1.36 -0.58 4.63
C GLY A 10 0.26 0.25 5.31
N GLY A 11 0.58 0.76 6.50
CA GLY A 11 -0.28 1.75 7.18
C GLY A 11 -0.23 3.12 6.49
N GLY A 12 -1.35 3.84 6.51
CA GLY A 12 -1.44 5.23 6.10
C GLY A 12 -0.98 6.18 7.22
N SER A 13 -0.61 7.39 6.81
CA SER A 13 -0.36 8.54 7.69
C SER A 13 -0.99 9.77 7.03
N PHE A 14 -0.22 10.74 6.55
CA PHE A 14 -0.72 11.79 5.65
C PHE A 14 -0.75 11.30 4.20
N GLY A 15 0.29 10.59 3.76
CA GLY A 15 0.25 9.79 2.54
C GLY A 15 -0.52 8.47 2.73
N GLY A 16 -1.05 7.92 1.65
CA GLY A 16 -1.68 6.59 1.65
C GLY A 16 -0.66 5.47 1.79
N GLY A 17 -1.00 4.39 2.48
CA GLY A 17 -0.18 3.19 2.54
C GLY A 17 -0.12 2.45 1.20
N GLY A 18 1.04 1.90 0.86
CA GLY A 18 1.22 1.05 -0.32
C GLY A 18 0.57 -0.32 -0.10
N ALA A 19 0.09 -0.93 -1.17
CA ALA A 19 -0.37 -2.31 -1.13
C ALA A 19 0.77 -3.31 -0.84
N GLY A 20 0.43 -4.49 -0.34
CA GLY A 20 1.36 -5.61 -0.28
C GLY A 20 1.74 -6.10 -1.67
N GLY A 21 2.93 -6.68 -1.80
CA GLY A 21 3.41 -7.24 -3.06
C GLY A 21 2.47 -8.34 -3.57
N PHE A 22 2.10 -8.29 -4.84
CA PHE A 22 1.25 -9.27 -5.53
C PHE A 22 2.11 -10.16 -6.41
N ARG A 23 2.16 -11.45 -6.11
CA ARG A 23 2.91 -12.43 -6.91
C ARG A 23 2.03 -13.62 -7.23
N THR A 24 1.99 -14.00 -8.50
CA THR A 24 1.23 -15.15 -8.99
C THR A 24 2.08 -15.98 -9.92
N GLY A 25 1.77 -17.27 -10.02
CA GLY A 25 2.45 -18.16 -10.96
C GLY A 25 1.75 -19.51 -11.09
N THR A 26 2.14 -20.25 -12.12
CA THR A 26 1.63 -21.58 -12.42
C THR A 26 2.77 -22.60 -12.41
N GLY A 27 2.44 -23.88 -12.28
CA GLY A 27 3.44 -24.95 -12.39
C GLY A 27 4.45 -25.04 -11.24
N PHE A 28 4.16 -24.46 -10.07
CA PHE A 28 4.99 -24.66 -8.88
C PHE A 28 5.02 -26.16 -8.52
N SER A 29 6.22 -26.71 -8.37
CA SER A 29 6.43 -28.14 -8.11
C SER A 29 6.21 -28.46 -6.63
N VAL A 30 5.34 -29.44 -6.38
CA VAL A 30 5.03 -29.93 -5.04
C VAL A 30 5.39 -31.41 -4.98
N THR A 31 6.29 -31.76 -4.07
CA THR A 31 6.78 -33.12 -3.86
C THR A 31 6.08 -33.72 -2.64
N ALA A 32 5.51 -34.91 -2.82
CA ALA A 32 4.88 -35.64 -1.73
C ALA A 32 5.89 -35.92 -0.60
N GLY A 33 5.48 -35.70 0.65
CA GLY A 33 6.33 -35.85 1.83
C GLY A 33 7.22 -34.64 2.14
N THR A 34 7.25 -33.60 1.30
CA THR A 34 7.93 -32.33 1.60
C THR A 34 7.01 -31.39 2.37
N THR A 35 7.51 -30.80 3.46
CA THR A 35 6.81 -29.72 4.18
C THR A 35 6.99 -28.38 3.49
N TYR A 36 5.88 -27.67 3.24
CA TYR A 36 5.88 -26.34 2.64
C TYR A 36 5.38 -25.30 3.66
N THR A 37 6.26 -24.38 4.06
CA THR A 37 5.89 -23.29 4.97
C THR A 37 5.07 -22.22 4.25
N ILE A 38 3.98 -21.80 4.88
CA ILE A 38 3.14 -20.69 4.45
C ILE A 38 3.07 -19.65 5.55
N THR A 39 3.41 -18.41 5.21
CA THR A 39 3.27 -17.25 6.10
C THR A 39 2.38 -16.23 5.43
N VAL A 40 1.37 -15.75 6.16
CA VAL A 40 0.53 -14.63 5.73
C VAL A 40 0.97 -13.38 6.48
N GLY A 41 1.37 -12.35 5.75
CA GLY A 41 1.81 -11.09 6.31
C GLY A 41 0.65 -10.29 6.92
N ALA A 42 0.87 -9.77 8.12
CA ALA A 42 -0.02 -8.78 8.72
C ALA A 42 0.09 -7.41 8.01
N GLY A 43 -0.98 -6.62 8.04
CA GLY A 43 -0.93 -5.22 7.61
C GLY A 43 -0.21 -4.33 8.62
N GLY A 44 0.39 -3.25 8.15
CA GLY A 44 1.02 -2.24 8.99
C GLY A 44 -0.01 -1.37 9.71
N ALA A 45 0.23 -1.03 10.98
CA ALA A 45 -0.67 -0.15 11.73
C ALA A 45 -0.63 1.29 11.19
N GLY A 46 -1.79 1.92 11.04
CA GLY A 46 -1.85 3.35 10.69
C GLY A 46 -1.24 4.21 11.77
N THR A 47 -0.64 5.34 11.40
CA THR A 47 0.02 6.23 12.35
C THR A 47 -0.57 7.64 12.30
N GLY A 48 -0.45 8.34 13.43
CA GLY A 48 -0.85 9.75 13.51
C GLY A 48 -0.02 10.58 12.53
N SER A 49 -0.64 11.52 11.83
CA SER A 49 0.09 12.34 10.85
C SER A 49 1.24 13.11 11.47
N ASN A 50 1.19 13.44 12.77
CA ASN A 50 2.31 14.10 13.45
C ASN A 50 3.38 13.14 14.00
N SER A 51 3.16 11.82 13.93
CA SER A 51 4.09 10.81 14.43
C SER A 51 5.22 10.54 13.45
N GLY A 52 6.43 10.37 13.98
CA GLY A 52 7.58 9.83 13.21
C GLY A 52 7.52 8.32 13.00
N THR A 53 6.54 7.63 13.58
CA THR A 53 6.34 6.18 13.40
C THR A 53 5.81 5.88 12.01
N ARG A 54 6.39 4.88 11.37
CA ARG A 54 6.05 4.42 10.02
C ARG A 54 6.00 2.89 10.04
N ASN A 55 4.83 2.32 9.78
CA ASN A 55 4.63 0.87 9.85
C ASN A 55 4.32 0.29 8.48
N SER A 56 5.30 -0.36 7.87
CA SER A 56 5.12 -1.15 6.67
C SER A 56 4.33 -2.44 6.98
N GLY A 57 3.73 -3.02 5.94
CA GLY A 57 3.15 -4.35 6.02
C GLY A 57 4.23 -5.43 6.16
N SER A 58 3.84 -6.62 6.61
CA SER A 58 4.72 -7.78 6.69
C SER A 58 4.67 -8.62 5.41
N ASN A 59 5.76 -9.34 5.14
CA ASN A 59 5.86 -10.22 3.99
C ASN A 59 4.90 -11.41 4.08
N SER A 60 4.41 -11.87 2.93
CA SER A 60 3.79 -13.21 2.80
C SER A 60 4.76 -14.14 2.08
N VAL A 61 4.77 -15.40 2.48
CA VAL A 61 5.71 -16.42 1.97
C VAL A 61 4.94 -17.70 1.64
N PHE A 62 5.17 -18.22 0.44
CA PHE A 62 4.84 -19.59 0.06
C PHE A 62 6.12 -20.27 -0.42
N SER A 63 6.70 -21.15 0.40
CA SER A 63 7.97 -21.80 0.10
C SER A 63 9.07 -20.78 -0.25
N THR A 64 9.63 -20.82 -1.46
CA THR A 64 10.65 -19.88 -1.95
C THR A 64 10.07 -18.57 -2.49
N ILE A 65 8.74 -18.47 -2.64
CA ILE A 65 8.08 -17.28 -3.15
C ILE A 65 7.78 -16.33 -1.99
N THR A 66 8.50 -15.21 -1.95
CA THR A 66 8.26 -14.12 -1.01
C THR A 66 7.65 -12.92 -1.73
N SER A 67 6.52 -12.45 -1.22
CA SER A 67 5.97 -11.13 -1.56
C SER A 67 6.29 -10.15 -0.43
N ALA A 68 6.84 -9.00 -0.79
CA ALA A 68 7.23 -7.98 0.16
C ALA A 68 6.03 -7.19 0.69
N GLY A 69 6.03 -6.85 1.97
CA GLY A 69 5.00 -6.00 2.57
C GLY A 69 4.94 -4.61 1.93
N GLY A 70 3.78 -3.96 2.01
CA GLY A 70 3.57 -2.62 1.47
C GLY A 70 4.29 -1.54 2.28
N GLY A 71 4.83 -0.54 1.59
CA GLY A 71 5.47 0.61 2.24
C GLY A 71 4.45 1.51 2.94
N SER A 72 4.81 2.06 4.11
CA SER A 72 3.93 3.01 4.81
C SER A 72 3.83 4.36 4.09
N GLY A 73 2.69 5.02 4.25
CA GLY A 73 2.55 6.43 3.89
C GLY A 73 3.42 7.34 4.76
N ALA A 74 3.75 8.53 4.25
CA ALA A 74 4.55 9.51 4.96
C ALA A 74 3.73 10.44 5.87
N SER A 75 4.41 10.99 6.87
CA SER A 75 3.92 12.02 7.79
C SER A 75 4.42 13.41 7.34
N PRO A 76 3.69 14.53 7.55
CA PRO A 76 4.14 15.84 7.12
C PRO A 76 5.02 16.59 8.17
N SER A 77 5.34 15.96 9.31
CA SER A 77 5.86 16.68 10.48
C SER A 77 7.39 16.74 10.61
N THR A 78 8.15 15.85 9.96
CA THR A 78 9.63 15.85 10.09
C THR A 78 10.34 15.39 8.80
N PRO A 79 11.57 15.89 8.51
CA PRO A 79 12.25 15.62 7.24
C PRO A 79 12.57 14.13 7.04
N VAL A 80 12.75 13.39 8.12
CA VAL A 80 13.09 11.96 8.07
C VAL A 80 11.90 11.08 7.68
N THR A 81 10.67 11.60 7.76
CA THR A 81 9.41 10.83 7.61
C THR A 81 8.51 11.30 6.48
N ALA A 82 8.97 12.27 5.71
CA ALA A 82 8.14 12.96 4.72
C ALA A 82 8.09 12.27 3.35
N ALA A 83 9.06 11.42 3.02
CA ALA A 83 8.98 10.51 1.87
C ALA A 83 8.27 9.20 2.23
N GLY A 84 7.44 8.70 1.32
CA GLY A 84 6.78 7.40 1.48
C GLY A 84 7.81 6.26 1.56
N LEU A 85 7.54 5.22 2.34
CA LEU A 85 8.45 4.08 2.41
C LEU A 85 8.30 3.19 1.17
N ALA A 86 9.41 2.61 0.75
CA ALA A 86 9.41 1.57 -0.28
C ALA A 86 8.85 0.25 0.25
N GLY A 87 8.40 -0.61 -0.66
CA GLY A 87 7.90 -1.95 -0.32
C GLY A 87 7.50 -2.74 -1.56
N GLY A 88 6.68 -3.78 -1.38
CA GLY A 88 6.04 -4.51 -2.49
C GLY A 88 5.35 -3.54 -3.45
N SER A 89 4.48 -2.69 -2.90
CA SER A 89 4.14 -1.38 -3.46
C SER A 89 4.57 -0.27 -2.51
N GLY A 90 4.93 0.89 -3.06
CA GLY A 90 5.41 2.03 -2.28
C GLY A 90 4.27 2.83 -1.63
N GLY A 91 4.53 3.41 -0.45
CA GLY A 91 3.60 4.34 0.20
C GLY A 91 3.61 5.73 -0.44
N GLY A 92 2.55 6.50 -0.26
CA GLY A 92 2.44 7.87 -0.73
C GLY A 92 3.29 8.86 0.06
N GLY A 93 3.80 9.88 -0.63
CA GLY A 93 4.58 10.97 -0.06
C GLY A 93 3.75 11.93 0.80
N GLY A 94 4.41 12.56 1.76
CA GLY A 94 3.86 13.63 2.59
C GLY A 94 4.30 15.01 2.08
N VAL A 95 4.48 15.95 3.00
CA VAL A 95 5.05 17.27 2.71
C VAL A 95 6.01 17.66 3.82
N TYR A 96 7.11 18.34 3.49
CA TYR A 96 7.98 18.95 4.48
C TYR A 96 8.92 19.93 3.76
N ASN A 97 8.66 21.24 3.88
CA ASN A 97 9.40 22.28 3.15
C ASN A 97 9.46 22.02 1.63
N GLY A 98 8.38 21.48 1.07
CA GLY A 98 8.22 21.10 -0.31
C GLY A 98 7.49 19.76 -0.49
N ASN A 99 7.21 19.46 -1.76
CA ASN A 99 6.69 18.18 -2.20
C ASN A 99 7.67 17.05 -1.84
N GLN A 100 7.14 15.95 -1.32
CA GLN A 100 7.95 14.80 -0.95
C GLN A 100 7.55 13.58 -1.76
N PRO A 101 8.53 12.76 -2.18
CA PRO A 101 8.27 11.69 -3.11
C PRO A 101 7.48 10.54 -2.47
N GLY A 102 6.73 9.84 -3.31
CA GLY A 102 6.24 8.50 -2.98
C GLY A 102 7.38 7.50 -2.82
N GLY A 103 7.13 6.43 -2.08
CA GLY A 103 8.03 5.30 -1.97
C GLY A 103 8.09 4.49 -3.27
N ALA A 104 9.22 3.84 -3.51
CA ALA A 104 9.36 2.90 -4.63
C ALA A 104 8.54 1.62 -4.39
N GLY A 105 7.87 1.14 -5.42
CA GLY A 105 7.33 -0.21 -5.47
C GLY A 105 8.40 -1.21 -5.89
N ASN A 106 8.02 -2.48 -5.96
CA ASN A 106 8.90 -3.58 -6.34
C ASN A 106 10.22 -3.58 -5.54
N THR A 107 10.13 -3.43 -4.21
CA THR A 107 11.29 -3.42 -3.32
C THR A 107 11.17 -4.55 -2.30
N PRO A 108 12.04 -5.59 -2.35
CA PRO A 108 13.10 -5.81 -3.35
C PRO A 108 12.58 -6.06 -4.77
N SER A 109 13.42 -5.82 -5.78
CA SER A 109 13.04 -5.95 -7.19
C SER A 109 12.90 -7.42 -7.59
N VAL A 110 11.78 -7.75 -8.21
CA VAL A 110 11.48 -9.05 -8.80
C VAL A 110 10.88 -8.89 -10.20
N SER A 111 10.90 -9.97 -10.98
CA SER A 111 10.31 -10.01 -12.32
C SER A 111 9.35 -11.21 -12.46
N PRO A 112 8.09 -10.99 -12.88
CA PRO A 112 7.42 -9.69 -13.06
C PRO A 112 7.36 -8.86 -11.76
N SER A 113 7.14 -7.54 -11.88
CA SER A 113 7.05 -6.64 -10.73
C SER A 113 5.97 -7.09 -9.74
N GLN A 114 6.25 -6.96 -8.44
CA GLN A 114 5.28 -7.25 -7.38
C GLN A 114 4.43 -6.05 -6.95
N GLY A 115 4.67 -4.85 -7.51
CA GLY A 115 3.87 -3.67 -7.21
C GLY A 115 4.40 -2.40 -7.84
N SER A 116 3.80 -1.27 -7.48
CA SER A 116 4.04 0.03 -8.11
C SER A 116 4.44 1.10 -7.10
N ASN A 117 5.03 2.19 -7.59
CA ASN A 117 5.41 3.33 -6.76
C ASN A 117 4.18 4.02 -6.16
N GLY A 118 4.38 4.64 -4.99
CA GLY A 118 3.43 5.63 -4.48
C GLY A 118 3.54 6.95 -5.25
N GLY A 119 2.54 7.80 -5.09
CA GLY A 119 2.53 9.16 -5.60
C GLY A 119 3.16 10.16 -4.64
N ASP A 120 3.56 11.30 -5.19
CA ASP A 120 4.18 12.39 -4.45
C ASP A 120 3.13 13.20 -3.68
N GLY A 121 3.51 13.73 -2.52
CA GLY A 121 2.71 14.75 -1.83
C GLY A 121 2.90 16.14 -2.44
N ALA A 122 2.00 17.07 -2.11
CA ALA A 122 1.98 18.41 -2.67
C ALA A 122 1.82 19.47 -1.58
N GLU A 123 2.71 20.46 -1.59
CA GLU A 123 2.69 21.61 -0.70
C GLU A 123 2.44 22.90 -1.49
N GLY A 124 1.52 23.74 -1.00
CA GLY A 124 1.24 25.07 -1.53
C GLY A 124 0.80 26.03 -0.41
N PRO A 125 0.66 27.33 -0.71
CA PRO A 125 0.30 28.34 0.29
C PRO A 125 -1.02 27.99 1.00
N GLY A 126 -0.95 27.65 2.29
CA GLY A 126 -2.12 27.27 3.11
C GLY A 126 -2.78 25.94 2.73
N ALA A 127 -2.16 25.12 1.88
CA ALA A 127 -2.74 23.91 1.34
C ALA A 127 -1.68 22.80 1.28
N SER A 128 -1.99 21.64 1.83
CA SER A 128 -1.14 20.46 1.63
C SER A 128 -1.99 19.20 1.48
N ALA A 129 -1.47 18.27 0.70
CA ALA A 129 -2.09 16.98 0.46
C ALA A 129 -1.03 15.89 0.30
N GLY A 130 -1.37 14.68 0.74
CA GLY A 130 -0.52 13.50 0.66
C GLY A 130 -0.76 12.74 -0.65
N GLY A 131 0.29 12.11 -1.16
CA GLY A 131 0.19 11.23 -2.32
C GLY A 131 -0.54 9.93 -2.01
N GLY A 132 -1.10 9.30 -3.04
CA GLY A 132 -1.70 7.97 -2.93
C GLY A 132 -0.65 6.87 -2.84
N GLY A 133 -0.95 5.77 -2.16
CA GLY A 133 -0.10 4.58 -2.15
C GLY A 133 -0.18 3.82 -3.47
N GLY A 134 0.92 3.15 -3.86
CA GLY A 134 0.96 2.30 -5.04
C GLY A 134 0.12 1.03 -4.89
N GLY A 135 -0.50 0.59 -5.98
CA GLY A 135 -1.18 -0.70 -6.08
C GLY A 135 -0.37 -1.72 -6.86
N ALA A 136 -0.89 -2.94 -6.96
CA ALA A 136 -0.23 -4.00 -7.72
C ALA A 136 -0.18 -3.75 -9.25
N SER A 137 -1.12 -2.97 -9.81
CA SER A 137 -1.22 -2.73 -11.26
C SER A 137 -1.07 -1.26 -11.67
N ALA A 138 -1.10 -0.33 -10.73
CA ALA A 138 -0.95 1.10 -11.03
C ALA A 138 -0.19 1.82 -9.92
N VAL A 139 0.55 2.85 -10.33
CA VAL A 139 1.16 3.82 -9.41
C VAL A 139 0.08 4.57 -8.63
N GLY A 140 0.42 5.00 -7.41
CA GLY A 140 -0.39 5.95 -6.67
C GLY A 140 -0.40 7.30 -7.38
N ALA A 141 -1.52 8.01 -7.35
CA ALA A 141 -1.59 9.34 -7.94
C ALA A 141 -0.87 10.36 -7.04
N ASN A 142 -0.23 11.34 -7.68
CA ASN A 142 0.32 12.49 -6.99
C ASN A 142 -0.80 13.36 -6.43
N ALA A 143 -0.53 14.03 -5.32
CA ALA A 143 -1.40 15.06 -4.79
C ALA A 143 -1.29 16.38 -5.59
N SER A 144 -2.19 17.31 -5.34
CA SER A 144 -2.09 18.70 -5.81
C SER A 144 -2.41 19.71 -4.71
N ALA A 145 -1.80 20.90 -4.79
CA ALA A 145 -2.04 22.04 -3.90
C ALA A 145 -1.53 23.34 -4.57
N PRO A 146 -2.35 24.40 -4.74
CA PRO A 146 -3.79 24.53 -4.43
C PRO A 146 -4.74 24.08 -5.58
N PRO A 147 -5.99 23.64 -5.29
CA PRO A 147 -6.51 23.32 -3.96
C PRO A 147 -5.89 22.02 -3.41
N ALA A 148 -5.96 21.78 -2.10
CA ALA A 148 -5.40 20.57 -1.49
C ALA A 148 -6.22 19.32 -1.87
N ILE A 149 -5.76 18.55 -2.85
CA ILE A 149 -6.39 17.30 -3.29
C ILE A 149 -5.42 16.14 -3.03
N GLY A 150 -5.86 15.21 -2.17
CA GLY A 150 -5.13 13.98 -1.88
C GLY A 150 -5.04 13.07 -3.11
N GLY A 151 -3.89 12.43 -3.29
CA GLY A 151 -3.69 11.49 -4.38
C GLY A 151 -4.51 10.21 -4.19
N ASN A 152 -5.18 9.73 -5.24
CA ASN A 152 -5.86 8.43 -5.21
C ASN A 152 -4.84 7.29 -5.14
N GLY A 153 -5.19 6.21 -4.43
CA GLY A 153 -4.41 4.98 -4.39
C GLY A 153 -4.38 4.26 -5.74
N GLY A 154 -3.26 3.63 -6.04
CA GLY A 154 -3.10 2.80 -7.25
C GLY A 154 -3.96 1.54 -7.18
N ASN A 155 -4.52 1.14 -8.31
CA ASN A 155 -5.34 -0.06 -8.41
C ASN A 155 -4.52 -1.35 -8.18
N GLY A 156 -5.21 -2.34 -7.63
CA GLY A 156 -4.73 -3.71 -7.49
C GLY A 156 -4.85 -4.53 -8.77
N THR A 157 -4.58 -5.82 -8.66
CA THR A 157 -4.61 -6.78 -9.77
C THR A 157 -5.68 -7.84 -9.53
N ALA A 158 -6.47 -8.14 -10.56
CA ALA A 158 -7.47 -9.20 -10.51
C ALA A 158 -6.83 -10.59 -10.64
N SER A 159 -7.34 -11.57 -9.90
CA SER A 159 -6.98 -12.98 -10.01
C SER A 159 -8.23 -13.86 -9.89
N SER A 160 -8.32 -14.87 -10.74
CA SER A 160 -9.39 -15.89 -10.72
C SER A 160 -9.01 -17.14 -9.92
N ILE A 161 -7.88 -17.12 -9.21
CA ILE A 161 -7.32 -18.30 -8.54
C ILE A 161 -8.24 -18.89 -7.47
N SER A 162 -9.09 -18.06 -6.84
CA SER A 162 -10.10 -18.46 -5.86
C SER A 162 -11.40 -19.01 -6.47
N GLY A 163 -11.46 -19.19 -7.80
CA GLY A 163 -12.63 -19.67 -8.53
C GLY A 163 -13.55 -18.56 -9.06
N THR A 164 -13.36 -17.31 -8.62
CA THR A 164 -14.02 -16.11 -9.16
C THR A 164 -13.00 -14.98 -9.29
N SER A 165 -13.27 -13.98 -10.15
CA SER A 165 -12.38 -12.83 -10.31
C SER A 165 -12.46 -11.92 -9.08
N VAL A 166 -11.37 -11.85 -8.31
CA VAL A 166 -11.22 -10.97 -7.16
C VAL A 166 -9.99 -10.09 -7.36
N THR A 167 -10.11 -8.79 -7.06
CA THR A 167 -8.99 -7.84 -7.11
C THR A 167 -8.30 -7.79 -5.76
N TYR A 168 -6.97 -7.83 -5.77
CA TYR A 168 -6.12 -7.77 -4.58
C TYR A 168 -5.09 -6.66 -4.71
N ALA A 169 -4.55 -6.20 -3.57
CA ALA A 169 -3.43 -5.28 -3.46
C ALA A 169 -3.69 -3.88 -4.07
N GLY A 170 -4.81 -3.25 -3.66
CA GLY A 170 -5.07 -1.83 -3.93
C GLY A 170 -4.36 -0.89 -2.93
N GLY A 171 -3.77 0.20 -3.41
CA GLY A 171 -3.11 1.20 -2.57
C GLY A 171 -4.11 2.10 -1.84
N GLY A 172 -3.71 2.70 -0.71
CA GLY A 172 -4.54 3.65 0.03
C GLY A 172 -4.57 5.05 -0.59
N GLY A 173 -5.66 5.79 -0.41
CA GLY A 173 -5.74 7.21 -0.81
C GLY A 173 -4.93 8.12 0.12
N GLY A 174 -4.49 9.27 -0.38
CA GLY A 174 -3.74 10.28 0.37
C GLY A 174 -4.64 11.30 1.08
N GLY A 175 -4.18 11.80 2.22
CA GLY A 175 -4.85 12.81 3.04
C GLY A 175 -4.83 14.22 2.44
N SER A 176 -5.62 15.12 3.03
CA SER A 176 -5.67 16.54 2.67
C SER A 176 -5.94 17.38 3.91
N GLN A 177 -5.30 18.56 4.00
CA GLN A 177 -5.52 19.47 5.13
C GLN A 177 -6.82 20.30 5.01
N ALA A 178 -7.23 20.65 3.78
CA ALA A 178 -8.29 21.64 3.56
C ALA A 178 -9.14 21.41 2.29
N GLY A 179 -8.98 20.27 1.61
CA GLY A 179 -9.73 19.96 0.39
C GLY A 179 -10.18 18.51 0.32
N SER A 180 -10.17 17.93 -0.88
CA SER A 180 -10.70 16.59 -1.11
C SER A 180 -9.69 15.50 -0.74
N TYR A 181 -10.17 14.45 -0.08
CA TYR A 181 -9.39 13.26 0.25
C TYR A 181 -9.24 12.34 -0.98
N GLY A 182 -8.10 11.65 -1.07
CA GLY A 182 -7.90 10.62 -2.09
C GLY A 182 -8.70 9.35 -1.79
N THR A 183 -9.22 8.70 -2.83
CA THR A 183 -9.88 7.39 -2.70
C THR A 183 -8.84 6.27 -2.73
N GLY A 184 -9.12 5.16 -2.05
CA GLY A 184 -8.34 3.93 -2.16
C GLY A 184 -8.50 3.28 -3.53
N GLY A 185 -7.46 2.57 -3.96
CA GLY A 185 -7.48 1.78 -5.19
C GLY A 185 -8.32 0.51 -5.03
N THR A 186 -8.84 0.02 -6.17
CA THR A 186 -9.55 -1.26 -6.22
C THR A 186 -8.66 -2.40 -5.72
N GLY A 187 -9.25 -3.40 -5.05
CA GLY A 187 -8.49 -4.44 -4.34
C GLY A 187 -8.28 -4.14 -2.85
N GLY A 188 -9.17 -3.33 -2.27
CA GLY A 188 -9.28 -3.14 -0.83
C GLY A 188 -8.42 -2.02 -0.26
N GLY A 189 -7.96 -1.06 -1.07
CA GLY A 189 -7.29 0.13 -0.55
C GLY A 189 -8.23 0.99 0.30
N GLY A 190 -7.74 1.50 1.43
CA GLY A 190 -8.49 2.39 2.29
C GLY A 190 -8.60 3.80 1.70
N ASN A 191 -9.80 4.39 1.76
CA ASN A 191 -9.98 5.81 1.45
C ASN A 191 -9.32 6.68 2.52
N ALA A 192 -8.76 7.82 2.10
CA ALA A 192 -8.38 8.85 3.05
C ALA A 192 -9.62 9.55 3.63
N GLY A 193 -9.44 10.23 4.75
CA GLY A 193 -10.51 10.95 5.43
C GLY A 193 -9.99 11.80 6.57
N SER A 194 -10.89 12.29 7.43
CA SER A 194 -10.45 12.90 8.69
C SER A 194 -9.67 11.89 9.53
N SER A 195 -10.14 10.66 9.62
CA SER A 195 -9.30 9.49 9.91
C SER A 195 -9.24 8.62 8.68
N GLY A 196 -8.09 8.00 8.43
CA GLY A 196 -7.93 7.12 7.28
C GLY A 196 -8.70 5.82 7.49
N SER A 197 -9.35 5.33 6.43
CA SER A 197 -9.98 4.01 6.45
C SER A 197 -8.92 2.92 6.38
N ALA A 198 -9.12 1.81 7.09
CA ALA A 198 -8.26 0.65 6.99
C ALA A 198 -8.35 0.00 5.60
N GLY A 199 -7.25 -0.60 5.15
CA GLY A 199 -7.26 -1.53 4.03
C GLY A 199 -8.08 -2.78 4.37
N THR A 200 -8.69 -3.38 3.36
CA THR A 200 -9.52 -4.58 3.54
C THR A 200 -8.64 -5.77 3.93
N ALA A 201 -9.04 -6.50 4.96
CA ALA A 201 -8.33 -7.71 5.38
C ALA A 201 -8.31 -8.76 4.26
N ASN A 202 -7.23 -9.52 4.20
CA ASN A 202 -6.98 -10.59 3.23
C ASN A 202 -6.92 -10.14 1.76
N THR A 203 -6.76 -8.84 1.52
CA THR A 203 -6.50 -8.30 0.17
C THR A 203 -5.11 -7.73 0.00
N GLY A 204 -4.35 -7.54 1.09
CA GLY A 204 -3.11 -6.79 1.07
C GLY A 204 -3.28 -5.30 0.74
N GLY A 205 -4.49 -4.75 0.91
CA GLY A 205 -4.78 -3.36 0.61
C GLY A 205 -4.05 -2.38 1.54
N GLY A 206 -3.58 -1.25 1.02
CA GLY A 206 -2.96 -0.19 1.82
C GLY A 206 -3.97 0.61 2.64
N GLY A 207 -3.55 1.13 3.80
CA GLY A 207 -4.40 2.01 4.62
C GLY A 207 -4.52 3.43 4.05
N GLY A 208 -5.68 4.07 4.19
CA GLY A 208 -5.89 5.44 3.74
C GLY A 208 -5.17 6.48 4.61
N GLY A 209 -4.80 7.61 4.03
CA GLY A 209 -4.25 8.76 4.74
C GLY A 209 -5.28 9.52 5.57
N ALA A 210 -4.82 10.42 6.41
CA ALA A 210 -5.63 11.27 7.28
C ALA A 210 -5.27 12.75 7.11
N ASN A 211 -6.13 13.64 7.60
CA ASN A 211 -5.72 15.02 7.83
C ASN A 211 -4.93 15.15 9.14
N VAL A 212 -4.16 16.22 9.29
CA VAL A 212 -3.42 16.52 10.51
C VAL A 212 -4.40 17.03 11.59
N PRO A 213 -4.33 16.55 12.85
CA PRO A 213 -3.35 15.64 13.45
C PRO A 213 -3.80 14.16 13.57
N ASN A 214 -4.83 13.76 12.82
CA ASN A 214 -5.48 12.46 12.98
C ASN A 214 -4.63 11.29 12.48
N THR A 215 -5.13 10.07 12.70
CA THR A 215 -4.45 8.81 12.39
C THR A 215 -4.92 8.25 11.05
N GLY A 216 -3.95 7.82 10.23
CA GLY A 216 -4.23 7.06 9.01
C GLY A 216 -4.79 5.66 9.31
N GLY A 217 -5.30 4.99 8.28
CA GLY A 217 -5.80 3.63 8.39
C GLY A 217 -4.68 2.61 8.46
N SER A 218 -4.92 1.47 9.11
CA SER A 218 -4.04 0.30 9.01
C SER A 218 -4.11 -0.34 7.63
N GLY A 219 -3.04 -0.97 7.17
CA GLY A 219 -3.07 -1.86 6.02
C GLY A 219 -3.86 -3.13 6.30
N GLY A 220 -4.39 -3.75 5.24
CA GLY A 220 -5.02 -5.06 5.28
C GLY A 220 -3.98 -6.18 5.37
N SER A 221 -4.34 -7.30 6.00
CA SER A 221 -3.54 -8.53 5.94
C SER A 221 -3.39 -9.03 4.50
N GLY A 222 -2.29 -9.73 4.26
CA GLY A 222 -2.06 -10.47 3.03
C GLY A 222 -2.94 -11.71 2.91
N ILE A 223 -2.72 -12.47 1.84
CA ILE A 223 -3.38 -13.75 1.59
C ILE A 223 -2.45 -14.65 0.76
N VAL A 224 -2.52 -15.96 0.99
CA VAL A 224 -1.88 -16.97 0.14
C VAL A 224 -2.96 -17.93 -0.35
N ILE A 225 -3.09 -18.08 -1.67
CA ILE A 225 -4.03 -19.01 -2.29
C ILE A 225 -3.23 -20.00 -3.14
N ILE A 226 -3.50 -21.29 -2.94
CA ILE A 226 -2.90 -22.37 -3.71
C ILE A 226 -4.04 -23.11 -4.40
N LYS A 227 -3.91 -23.32 -5.70
CA LYS A 227 -4.87 -24.07 -6.50
C LYS A 227 -4.22 -25.33 -7.06
N TRP A 228 -4.83 -26.46 -6.73
CA TRP A 228 -4.55 -27.73 -7.38
C TRP A 228 -5.37 -27.85 -8.66
N SER A 229 -4.69 -28.25 -9.74
CA SER A 229 -5.24 -28.47 -11.07
C SER A 229 -4.83 -29.86 -11.54
#